data_AF-A0A4S0JHX1-F1
#
_entry.id   AF-A0A4S0JHX1-F1
#
_cell.length_a   1.000
_cell.length_b   1.000
_cell.length_c   1.000
_cell.angle_alpha   90.00
_cell.angle_beta   90.00
_cell.angle_gamma   90.00
#
_symmetry.space_group_name_H-M   'P 1'
#
loop_
_entity.id
_entity.type
_entity.pdbx_description
1 polymer ?
#
loop_
_entity_poly.entity_id
_entity_poly.type
_entity_poly.pdbx_seq_one_letter_code
_entity_poly.pdbx_strand_id
1 'polypeptide(L)' 'MIDLPDTASPLYEKVKDYILTNIGTGKWGKDRKLPSENELVVSLGVSRMTVHRALRELTAAGFL' A
#
# COMPACT_ATOMS: atom_id res chain seq x y z
N MET A 1 26.29 20.91 0.44
CA MET A 1 25.64 20.12 1.50
C MET A 1 24.37 19.57 0.88
N ILE A 2 24.36 18.28 0.55
CA ILE A 2 23.23 17.65 -0.13
C ILE A 2 22.23 17.35 0.97
N ASP A 3 21.18 18.17 1.05
CA ASP A 3 20.01 17.93 1.90
C ASP A 3 19.29 16.72 1.30
N LEU A 4 19.56 15.53 1.83
CA LEU A 4 18.76 14.36 1.54
C LEU A 4 17.45 14.59 2.32
N PRO A 5 16.31 14.78 1.63
CA PRO A 5 15.04 14.95 2.32
C PRO A 5 14.78 13.72 3.19
N ASP A 6 14.01 13.90 4.26
CA ASP A 6 13.54 12.93 5.29
C ASP A 6 12.86 11.67 4.70
N THR A 7 13.49 11.03 3.71
CA THR A 7 12.93 10.04 2.80
C THR A 7 13.17 8.65 3.37
N ALA A 8 12.88 8.49 4.66
CA ALA A 8 12.30 7.24 5.07
C ALA A 8 10.89 7.24 4.46
N SER A 9 10.73 6.73 3.23
CA SER A 9 9.43 6.67 2.56
C SER A 9 8.36 6.30 3.58
N PRO A 10 7.33 7.14 3.78
CA PRO A 10 6.34 6.94 4.82
C PRO A 10 5.81 5.51 4.74
N LEU A 11 5.53 4.89 5.89
CA LEU A 11 5.08 3.49 5.91
C LEU A 11 3.86 3.25 4.99
N TYR A 12 3.01 4.27 4.78
CA TYR A 12 1.87 4.17 3.88
C TYR A 12 2.30 4.08 2.40
N GLU A 13 3.42 4.69 1.99
CA GLU A 13 3.95 4.57 0.62
C GLU A 13 4.47 3.16 0.35
N LYS A 14 5.16 2.55 1.32
CA LYS A 14 5.56 1.14 1.22
C LYS A 14 4.36 0.21 1.08
N VAL A 15 3.26 0.51 1.78
CA VAL A 15 2.00 -0.23 1.63
C VAL A 15 1.41 -0.02 0.23
N LYS A 16 1.43 1.21 -0.31
CA LYS A 16 0.96 1.51 -1.67
C LYS A 16 1.75 0.73 -2.72
N ASP A 17 3.08 0.78 -2.66
CA ASP A 17 3.96 0.06 -3.57
C ASP A 17 3.73 -1.45 -3.53
N TYR A 18 3.57 -2.01 -2.32
CA TYR A 18 3.23 -3.41 -2.17
C TYR A 18 1.90 -3.74 -2.86
N ILE A 19 0.85 -2.94 -2.64
CA ILE A 19 -0.45 -3.18 -3.25
C ILE A 19 -0.38 -3.06 -4.77
N LEU A 20 0.22 -1.99 -5.29
CA LEU A 20 0.39 -1.76 -6.73
C LEU A 20 1.19 -2.88 -7.39
N THR A 21 2.25 -3.37 -6.75
CA THR A 21 3.03 -4.49 -7.25
C THR A 21 2.19 -5.77 -7.35
N ASN A 22 1.39 -6.08 -6.33
CA ASN A 22 0.51 -7.27 -6.36
C ASN A 22 -0.65 -7.13 -7.36
N ILE A 23 -1.13 -5.91 -7.62
CA ILE A 23 -2.11 -5.64 -8.69
C ILE A 23 -1.45 -5.79 -10.07
N GLY A 24 -0.29 -5.17 -10.29
CA GLY A 24 0.43 -5.18 -11.56
C GLY A 24 0.95 -6.56 -11.96
N THR A 25 1.26 -7.41 -10.98
CA THR A 25 1.60 -8.83 -11.21
C THR A 25 0.38 -9.72 -11.45
N GLY A 26 -0.84 -9.16 -11.40
CA GLY A 26 -2.10 -9.89 -11.58
C GLY A 26 -2.52 -10.75 -10.37
N LYS A 27 -1.75 -10.73 -9.28
CA LYS A 27 -2.03 -11.52 -8.07
C LYS A 27 -3.34 -11.10 -7.40
N TRP A 28 -3.66 -9.81 -7.44
CA TRP A 28 -4.89 -9.21 -6.92
C TRP A 28 -5.71 -8.50 -8.01
N GLY A 29 -5.61 -8.96 -9.26
CA GLY A 29 -6.38 -8.41 -10.38
C GLY A 29 -7.90 -8.55 -10.19
N LYS A 30 -8.67 -7.99 -11.13
CA LYS A 30 -10.15 -7.82 -11.07
C LYS A 30 -10.95 -9.07 -10.67
N ASP A 31 -10.44 -10.27 -10.94
CA ASP A 31 -11.09 -11.55 -10.64
C ASP A 31 -10.58 -12.21 -9.35
N ARG A 32 -9.66 -11.57 -8.63
CA ARG A 32 -9.05 -12.04 -7.38
C ARG A 32 -9.37 -11.07 -6.25
N LYS A 33 -9.68 -11.63 -5.08
CA LYS A 33 -10.02 -10.84 -3.89
C LYS A 33 -8.77 -10.16 -3.32
N LEU A 34 -8.84 -8.84 -3.13
CA LEU A 34 -7.82 -8.10 -2.38
C LEU A 34 -7.78 -8.62 -0.93
N PRO A 35 -6.58 -8.79 -0.32
CA PRO A 35 -6.50 -9.08 1.10
C PRO A 35 -7.18 -7.99 1.92
N SER A 36 -7.75 -8.40 3.05
CA SER A 36 -8.44 -7.51 3.98
C SER A 36 -7.44 -6.54 4.64
N GLU A 37 -7.91 -5.39 5.15
CA GLU A 37 -7.07 -4.45 5.90
C GLU A 37 -6.26 -5.14 7.01
N ASN A 38 -6.88 -6.05 7.76
CA ASN A 38 -6.21 -6.80 8.82
C ASN A 38 -5.11 -7.73 8.29
N GLU A 39 -5.31 -8.36 7.14
CA GLU A 39 -4.30 -9.24 6.53
C GLU A 39 -3.09 -8.43 6.07
N LEU A 40 -3.31 -7.23 5.54
CA LEU A 40 -2.25 -6.30 5.16
C LEU A 40 -1.50 -5.76 6.39
N VAL A 41 -2.21 -5.43 7.48
CA VAL A 41 -1.61 -5.03 8.77
C VAL A 41 -0.68 -6.11 9.30
N VAL A 42 -1.15 -7.36 9.34
CA VAL A 42 -0.36 -8.50 9.85
C VAL A 42 0.81 -8.81 8.90
N SER A 43 0.58 -8.81 7.60
CA SER A 43 1.60 -9.17 6.60
C SER A 43 2.71 -8.13 6.48
N LEU A 44 2.39 -6.86 6.63
CA LEU A 44 3.34 -5.74 6.50
C LEU A 44 3.86 -5.24 7.85
N GLY A 45 3.27 -5.69 8.97
CA GLY A 45 3.66 -5.27 10.32
C GLY A 45 3.42 -3.78 10.60
N VAL A 46 2.46 -3.15 9.90
CA VAL A 46 2.16 -1.72 10.02
C VAL A 46 0.82 -1.47 10.69
N SER A 47 0.63 -0.28 11.27
CA SER A 47 -0.65 0.07 11.89
C SER A 47 -1.81 0.13 10.89
N ARG A 48 -3.02 -0.15 11.38
CA ARG A 48 -4.25 -0.05 10.57
C ARG A 48 -4.42 1.31 9.90
N MET A 49 -4.11 2.41 10.59
CA MET A 49 -4.24 3.77 10.04
C MET A 49 -3.35 3.97 8.81
N THR A 50 -2.18 3.34 8.78
CA THR A 50 -1.24 3.35 7.65
C THR A 50 -1.80 2.59 6.45
N VAL A 51 -2.35 1.38 6.67
CA VAL A 51 -3.00 0.60 5.60
C VAL A 51 -4.23 1.31 5.08
N HIS A 52 -5.06 1.85 5.98
CA HIS A 52 -6.28 2.57 5.62
C HIS A 52 -5.97 3.77 4.73
N ARG A 53 -4.95 4.56 5.10
CA ARG A 53 -4.49 5.69 4.29
C ARG A 53 -4.02 5.25 2.92
N ALA A 54 -3.19 4.20 2.84
CA ALA A 54 -2.69 3.67 1.58
C ALA A 54 -3.82 3.22 0.65
N LEU A 55 -4.78 2.45 1.16
CA LEU A 55 -5.95 1.99 0.41
C LEU A 55 -6.80 3.17 -0.08
N ARG A 56 -7.10 4.14 0.80
CA ARG A 56 -7.86 5.36 0.46
C ARG A 56 -7.20 6.12 -0.68
N GLU A 57 -5.90 6.34 -0.62
CA GLU A 57 -5.16 7.05 -1.67
C GLU A 57 -5.15 6.27 -3.00
N LEU A 58 -5.00 4.95 -2.95
CA LEU A 58 -5.06 4.10 -4.15
C LEU A 58 -6.44 4.09 -4.80
N THR A 59 -7.50 4.00 -4.00
CA THR A 59 -8.89 4.11 -4.48
C THR A 59 -9.15 5.50 -5.07
N ALA A 60 -8.71 6.57 -4.39
CA ALA A 60 -8.87 7.94 -4.89
C ALA A 60 -8.12 8.18 -6.21
N ALA A 61 -6.98 7.50 -6.40
CA ALA A 61 -6.21 7.53 -7.64
C ALA A 61 -6.72 6.56 -8.73
N GLY A 62 -7.73 5.73 -8.44
CA GLY A 62 -8.35 4.82 -9.42
C GLY A 62 -7.59 3.51 -9.66
N PHE A 63 -6.69 3.11 -8.76
CA PHE A 63 -5.98 1.83 -8.85
C PHE A 63 -6.77 0.64 -8.27
N LEU A 64 -7.76 0.92 -7.43
CA LEU A 64 -8.61 -0.04 -6.73
C LEU A 64 -10.09 0.20 -7.05
#